data_AF-A0A2C6AYD3-F1
#
_entry.id   AF-A0A2C6AYD3-F1
#
_cell.length_a   1.000
_cell.length_b   1.000
_cell.length_c   1.000
_cell.angle_alpha   90.00
_cell.angle_beta   90.00
_cell.angle_gamma   90.00
#
_symmetry.space_group_name_H-M   'P 1'
#
loop_
_entity.id
_entity.type
_entity.pdbx_description
1 polymer ?
#
loop_
_entity_poly.entity_id
_entity_poly.type
_entity_poly.pdbx_seq_one_letter_code
_entity_poly.pdbx_strand_id
1 'polypeptide(L)' 'MEAFVERMIVEKDELQDKVTKLENFVNGEKFKELKGLEQVYLKEQLTHMRAYLSVLRQRINFYNK' A
#
# COMPACT_ATOMS: atom_id res chain seq x y z
N MET A 1 12.98 18.97 8.91
CA MET A 1 12.59 17.55 9.02
C MET A 1 13.86 16.73 8.82
N GLU A 2 14.09 15.65 9.57
CA GLU A 2 15.31 14.85 9.38
C GLU A 2 15.29 14.14 8.02
N ALA A 3 16.44 14.01 7.35
CA ALA A 3 16.54 13.46 5.99
C ALA A 3 15.98 12.03 5.87
N PHE A 4 15.96 11.26 6.95
CA PHE A 4 15.35 9.93 6.95
C PHE A 4 13.80 9.98 7.00
N VAL A 5 13.22 11.01 7.62
CA VAL A 5 11.77 11.22 7.66
C VAL A 5 11.25 11.63 6.28
N GLU A 6 11.99 12.47 5.55
CA GLU A 6 11.68 12.81 4.16
C GLU A 6 11.65 11.56 3.26
N ARG A 7 12.64 10.66 3.40
CA ARG A 7 12.64 9.37 2.69
C ARG A 7 11.43 8.50 3.03
N MET A 8 11.02 8.45 4.31
CA MET A 8 9.82 7.72 4.71
C MET A 8 8.53 8.32 4.14
N ILE A 9 8.44 9.65 4.02
CA ILE A 9 7.29 10.33 3.41
C ILE A 9 7.17 9.96 1.93
N VAL A 10 8.28 10.05 1.19
CA VAL A 10 8.34 9.62 -0.23
C VAL A 10 7.91 8.16 -0.36
N GLU A 11 8.45 7.27 0.47
CA GLU A 11 8.08 5.85 0.46
C GLU A 11 6.59 5.62 0.75
N LYS A 12 6.01 6.37 1.72
CA LYS A 12 4.58 6.33 2.04
C LYS A 12 3.73 6.78 0.85
N ASP A 13 4.14 7.85 0.16
CA ASP A 13 3.40 8.38 -0.99
C ASP A 13 3.42 7.40 -2.17
N GLU A 14 4.58 6.83 -2.48
CA GLU A 14 4.71 5.81 -3.52
C GLU A 14 3.91 4.54 -3.19
N LEU A 15 3.95 4.08 -1.94
CA LEU A 15 3.18 2.91 -1.52
C LEU A 15 1.68 3.19 -1.54
N GLN A 16 1.24 4.39 -1.15
CA GLN A 16 -0.16 4.80 -1.20
C GLN A 16 -0.71 4.72 -2.62
N ASP A 17 0.02 5.23 -3.61
CA ASP A 17 -0.39 5.17 -5.02
C ASP A 17 -0.53 3.72 -5.49
N LYS A 18 0.45 2.85 -5.16
CA LYS A 18 0.38 1.42 -5.49
C LYS A 18 -0.79 0.71 -4.81
N VAL A 19 -1.05 1.00 -3.53
CA VAL A 19 -2.21 0.46 -2.78
C VAL A 19 -3.52 0.87 -3.45
N THR A 20 -3.67 2.15 -3.79
CA THR A 20 -4.88 2.66 -4.45
C THR A 20 -5.11 2.00 -5.80
N LYS A 21 -4.06 1.84 -6.62
CA LYS A 21 -4.15 1.17 -7.93
C LYS A 21 -4.55 -0.30 -7.78
N LEU A 22 -3.92 -1.03 -6.87
CA LEU A 22 -4.22 -2.44 -6.64
C LEU A 22 -5.63 -2.63 -6.05
N GLU A 23 -6.04 -1.78 -5.11
CA GLU A 23 -7.39 -1.78 -4.56
C GLU A 23 -8.45 -1.55 -5.64
N ASN A 24 -8.26 -0.54 -6.49
CA ASN A 24 -9.16 -0.27 -7.61
C ASN A 24 -9.24 -1.46 -8.57
N PHE A 25 -8.11 -2.12 -8.83
CA PHE A 25 -8.06 -3.30 -9.67
C PHE A 25 -8.82 -4.49 -9.04
N VAL A 26 -8.53 -4.83 -7.77
CA VAL A 26 -9.15 -5.94 -7.04
C VAL A 26 -10.67 -5.76 -6.91
N ASN A 27 -11.15 -4.51 -6.85
CA ASN A 27 -12.58 -4.18 -6.81
C ASN A 27 -13.23 -4.07 -8.21
N GLY A 28 -12.45 -4.16 -9.29
CA GLY A 28 -12.93 -4.01 -10.66
C GLY A 28 -13.40 -5.33 -11.30
N GLU A 29 -14.18 -5.22 -12.38
CA GLU A 29 -14.72 -6.39 -13.10
C GLU A 29 -13.63 -7.30 -13.67
N LYS A 30 -12.53 -6.73 -14.19
CA LYS A 30 -11.41 -7.50 -14.76
C LYS A 30 -10.73 -8.44 -13.75
N PHE A 31 -10.79 -8.12 -12.46
CA PHE A 31 -10.24 -9.02 -11.43
C PHE A 31 -10.99 -10.35 -11.38
N LYS A 32 -12.29 -10.36 -11.68
CA LYS A 32 -13.12 -11.57 -11.69
C LYS A 32 -12.74 -12.53 -12.82
N GLU A 33 -12.08 -12.03 -13.86
CA GLU A 33 -11.59 -12.83 -14.98
C GLU A 33 -10.30 -13.60 -14.65
N LEU A 34 -9.62 -13.25 -13.56
CA LEU A 34 -8.39 -13.92 -13.14
C LEU A 34 -8.66 -15.31 -12.56
N LYS A 35 -7.67 -16.20 -12.67
CA LYS A 35 -7.71 -17.51 -12.00
C LYS A 35 -7.79 -17.32 -10.48
N GLY A 36 -8.46 -18.24 -9.79
CA GLY A 36 -8.69 -18.15 -8.34
C GLY A 36 -7.40 -17.94 -7.51
N LEU A 37 -6.30 -18.60 -7.85
CA LEU A 37 -5.01 -18.39 -7.16
C LEU A 37 -4.46 -16.97 -7.34
N GLU A 38 -4.54 -16.42 -8.56
CA GLU A 38 -4.09 -15.05 -8.83
C GLU A 38 -4.92 -14.03 -8.04
N GLN A 39 -6.23 -14.27 -7.91
CA GLN A 39 -7.10 -13.45 -7.07
C GLN A 39 -6.68 -13.49 -5.59
N VAL A 40 -6.31 -14.67 -5.09
CA VAL A 40 -5.82 -14.83 -3.71
C VAL A 40 -4.52 -14.06 -3.52
N TYR A 41 -3.54 -14.21 -4.41
CA TYR A 41 -2.25 -13.53 -4.30
C TYR A 41 -2.37 -12.01 -4.33
N LEU A 42 -3.21 -11.46 -5.20
CA LEU A 42 -3.41 -10.00 -5.28
C LEU A 42 -4.10 -9.44 -4.02
N LYS A 43 -5.03 -10.18 -3.42
CA LYS A 43 -5.68 -9.79 -2.15
C LYS A 43 -4.71 -9.86 -0.98
N GLU A 44 -3.87 -10.89 -0.94
CA GLU A 44 -2.82 -11.03 0.07
C GLU A 44 -1.77 -9.92 -0.06
N GLN A 45 -1.32 -9.64 -1.30
CA GLN A 45 -0.45 -8.51 -1.61
C GLN A 45 -1.04 -7.18 -1.13
N LEU A 46 -2.31 -6.90 -1.46
CA LEU A 46 -2.99 -5.68 -1.01
C LEU A 46 -3.04 -5.57 0.52
N THR A 47 -3.27 -6.70 1.20
CA THR A 47 -3.29 -6.77 2.67
C THR A 47 -1.95 -6.38 3.27
N HIS A 48 -0.84 -6.95 2.76
CA HIS A 48 0.50 -6.62 3.23
C HIS A 48 0.89 -5.16 2.93
N MET A 49 0.55 -4.66 1.74
CA MET A 49 0.84 -3.27 1.38
C MET A 49 0.08 -2.27 2.27
N ARG A 50 -1.18 -2.54 2.61
CA ARG A 50 -1.96 -1.72 3.56
C ARG A 50 -1.38 -1.75 4.97
N ALA A 51 -0.96 -2.93 5.44
CA ALA A 51 -0.30 -3.07 6.72
C ALA A 51 0.99 -2.25 6.76
N TYR A 52 1.81 -2.34 5.71
CA TYR A 52 3.05 -1.57 5.63
C TYR A 52 2.81 -0.06 5.58
N LEU A 53 1.83 0.38 4.78
CA LEU A 53 1.43 1.78 4.69
C LEU A 53 0.96 2.35 6.04
N SER A 54 0.23 1.55 6.82
CA SER A 54 -0.19 1.92 8.18
C SER A 54 1.03 2.13 9.09
N VAL A 55 2.02 1.25 9.03
CA VAL A 55 3.27 1.37 9.80
C VAL A 55 4.05 2.62 9.39
N LEU A 56 4.18 2.91 8.09
CA LEU A 56 4.85 4.14 7.61
C LEU A 56 4.18 5.41 8.15
N ARG A 57 2.85 5.48 8.12
CA ARG A 57 2.09 6.61 8.68
C ARG A 57 2.34 6.77 10.17
N GLN A 58 2.35 5.68 10.94
CA GLN A 58 2.64 5.70 12.37
C GLN A 58 4.08 6.18 12.64
N ARG A 59 5.06 5.68 11.89
CA ARG A 59 6.47 6.10 12.00
C ARG A 59 6.64 7.59 11.69
N ILE A 60 6.03 8.09 10.61
CA ILE A 60 6.08 9.52 10.26
C ILE A 60 5.43 10.37 11.36
N ASN A 61 4.26 9.98 11.87
CA ASN A 61 3.57 10.69 12.94
C ASN A 61 4.37 10.73 14.25
N PHE A 62 5.20 9.71 14.52
CA PHE A 62 6.08 9.71 15.69
C PHE A 62 7.12 10.84 15.66
N TYR A 63 7.66 11.17 14.48
CA TYR A 63 8.68 12.22 14.31
C TYR A 63 8.11 13.61 13.98
N ASN A 64 6.82 13.71 13.66
CA ASN A 64 6.14 14.97 13.36
C ASN A 64 5.45 15.61 14.59
N LYS A 65 5.59 15.00 15.77
CA LYS A 65 5.16 15.55 17.06
C LYS A 65 6.28 16.40 17.66
#